data_AF-A0A966R8V0-F1
#
_entry.id   AF-A0A966R8V0-F1
#
_cell.length_a   1.000
_cell.length_b   1.000
_cell.length_c   1.000
_cell.angle_alpha   90.00
_cell.angle_beta   90.00
_cell.angle_gamma   90.00
#
_symmetry.space_group_name_H-M   'P 1'
#
loop_
_entity.id
_entity.type
_entity.pdbx_description
1 polymer ?
#
loop_
_entity_poly.entity_id
_entity_poly.type
_entity_poly.pdbx_seq_one_letter_code
_entity_poly.pdbx_strand_id
1 'polypeptide(L)'
;MRTKTDKLFFVVLSQEQITMSHKNAYLKKLRAELKDQESWRADALRVLKKNGEENPEDKPSIRRFDTAIASLKSRMENFTEDDDDFRAFQAGQQARPAAPIVSNKPAYREPDRWADAKAENAMKREWRWLQRTDATVPGYIRSNLQGMPNNKGYIWKRIWYFGLQPPEQPVETLTLFERNHQTLCIHEYNPHFYRLYEKADRNKPKRLVREILY
;
A
#
# COMPACT_ATOMS: atom_id res chain seq x y z
N MET A 1 -22.84 18.27 33.81
CA MET A 1 -21.79 17.61 33.02
C MET A 1 -21.82 16.12 33.32
N ARG A 2 -22.26 15.26 32.38
CA ARG A 2 -22.25 13.80 32.52
C ARG A 2 -21.05 13.25 31.74
N THR A 3 -20.09 12.65 32.43
CA THR A 3 -18.97 11.93 31.81
C THR A 3 -19.48 10.59 31.27
N LYS A 4 -19.43 10.39 29.96
CA LYS A 4 -19.65 9.07 29.35
C LYS A 4 -18.38 8.25 29.57
N THR A 5 -18.46 7.28 30.46
CA THR A 5 -17.49 6.17 30.54
C THR A 5 -17.83 5.18 29.44
N ASP A 6 -17.07 5.19 28.35
CA ASP A 6 -17.13 4.16 27.33
C ASP A 6 -16.63 2.84 27.93
N LYS A 7 -17.53 1.86 28.03
CA LYS A 7 -17.19 0.49 28.43
C LYS A 7 -16.53 -0.19 27.23
N LEU A 8 -15.21 -0.38 27.29
CA LEU A 8 -14.51 -1.29 26.39
C LEU A 8 -14.97 -2.73 26.66
N PHE A 9 -15.64 -3.33 25.69
CA PHE A 9 -15.92 -4.77 25.68
C PHE A 9 -14.74 -5.46 25.00
N PHE A 10 -13.98 -6.26 25.76
CA PHE A 10 -12.98 -7.17 25.19
C PHE A 10 -13.69 -8.47 24.79
N VAL A 11 -13.73 -8.76 23.50
CA VAL A 11 -14.19 -10.06 22.99
C VAL A 11 -13.01 -11.02 23.08
N VAL A 12 -13.07 -11.96 24.02
CA VAL A 12 -12.10 -13.06 24.12
C VAL A 12 -12.55 -14.13 23.13
N LEU A 13 -11.78 -14.34 22.06
CA LEU A 13 -12.01 -15.43 21.11
C LEU A 13 -11.58 -16.76 21.73
N SER A 14 -12.28 -17.85 21.39
CA SER A 14 -11.84 -19.20 21.77
C SER A 14 -10.59 -19.60 20.97
N GLN A 15 -9.80 -20.53 21.51
CA GLN A 15 -8.59 -21.04 20.83
C GLN A 15 -8.92 -21.64 19.45
N GLU A 16 -10.06 -22.31 19.30
CA GLU A 16 -10.54 -22.86 18.03
C GLU A 16 -10.83 -21.76 16.99
N GLN A 17 -11.43 -20.64 17.41
CA GLN A 17 -11.69 -19.49 16.53
C GLN A 17 -10.38 -18.85 16.04
N ILE A 18 -9.35 -18.81 16.89
CA ILE A 18 -8.02 -18.31 16.52
C ILE A 18 -7.36 -19.25 15.50
N THR A 19 -7.38 -20.56 15.74
CA THR A 19 -6.81 -21.56 14.82
C THR A 19 -7.49 -21.53 13.44
N MET A 20 -8.83 -21.46 13.40
CA MET A 20 -9.59 -21.34 12.16
C MET A 20 -9.29 -20.04 11.41
N SER A 21 -9.11 -18.93 12.12
CA SER A 21 -8.69 -17.65 11.53
C SER A 21 -7.33 -17.76 10.86
N HIS A 22 -6.34 -18.36 11.55
CA HIS A 22 -5.00 -18.57 11.01
C HIS A 22 -5.01 -19.50 9.80
N LYS A 23 -5.78 -20.59 9.85
CA LYS A 23 -5.96 -21.52 8.72
C LYS A 23 -6.49 -20.81 7.49
N ASN A 24 -7.56 -20.02 7.65
CA ASN A 24 -8.13 -19.25 6.56
C ASN A 24 -7.16 -18.21 5.99
N ALA A 25 -6.39 -17.53 6.86
CA ALA A 25 -5.37 -16.58 6.44
C ALA A 25 -4.25 -17.26 5.64
N TYR A 26 -3.79 -18.44 6.08
CA TYR A 26 -2.78 -19.21 5.38
C TYR A 26 -3.27 -19.73 4.03
N LEU A 27 -4.46 -20.31 3.95
CA LEU A 27 -5.06 -20.73 2.68
C LEU A 27 -5.28 -19.54 1.72
N LYS A 28 -5.63 -18.37 2.25
CA LYS A 28 -5.74 -17.14 1.46
C LYS A 28 -4.37 -16.74 0.88
N LYS A 29 -3.29 -16.85 1.65
CA LYS A 29 -1.92 -16.61 1.17
C LYS A 29 -1.55 -17.58 0.05
N LEU A 30 -1.77 -18.88 0.23
CA LEU A 30 -1.48 -19.90 -0.80
C LEU A 30 -2.28 -19.66 -2.10
N ARG A 31 -3.56 -19.26 -1.99
CA ARG A 31 -4.38 -18.89 -3.16
C ARG A 31 -3.85 -17.68 -3.91
N ALA A 32 -3.34 -16.67 -3.20
CA ALA A 32 -2.73 -15.50 -3.82
C ALA A 32 -1.46 -15.89 -4.57
N GLU A 33 -0.59 -16.67 -3.93
CA GLU A 33 0.65 -17.16 -4.55
C GLU A 33 0.37 -18.05 -5.78
N LEU A 34 -0.63 -18.92 -5.71
CA LEU A 34 -1.08 -19.73 -6.84
C LEU A 34 -1.51 -18.86 -8.02
N LYS A 35 -2.29 -17.81 -7.76
CA LYS A 35 -2.75 -16.87 -8.80
C LYS A 35 -1.58 -16.14 -9.46
N ASP A 36 -0.57 -15.74 -8.67
CA ASP A 36 0.63 -15.08 -9.18
C ASP A 36 1.45 -16.02 -10.08
N GLN A 37 1.62 -17.29 -9.67
CA GLN A 37 2.32 -18.30 -10.49
C GLN A 37 1.57 -18.58 -11.80
N GLU A 38 0.23 -18.72 -11.76
CA GLU A 38 -0.58 -18.90 -12.96
C GLU A 38 -0.50 -17.69 -13.90
N SER A 39 -0.47 -16.47 -13.35
CA SER A 39 -0.29 -15.24 -14.12
C SER A 39 1.08 -15.19 -14.82
N TRP A 40 2.17 -15.46 -14.09
CA TRP A 40 3.52 -15.47 -14.67
C TRP A 40 3.69 -16.55 -15.73
N ARG A 41 3.11 -17.73 -15.52
CA ARG A 41 3.09 -18.79 -16.53
C ARG A 41 2.40 -18.34 -17.81
N ALA A 42 1.23 -17.69 -17.69
CA ALA A 42 0.46 -17.22 -18.83
C ALA A 42 1.21 -16.15 -19.64
N ASP A 43 1.89 -15.23 -18.95
CA ASP A 43 2.71 -14.21 -19.60
C ASP A 43 3.95 -14.80 -20.27
N ALA A 44 4.62 -15.77 -19.63
CA ALA A 44 5.75 -16.49 -20.21
C ALA A 44 5.36 -17.23 -21.50
N LEU A 45 4.22 -17.92 -21.51
CA LEU A 45 3.68 -18.57 -22.71
C LEU A 45 3.36 -17.56 -23.81
N ARG A 46 2.80 -16.39 -23.47
CA ARG A 46 2.49 -15.33 -24.44
C ARG A 46 3.76 -14.83 -25.13
N VAL A 47 4.83 -14.63 -24.36
CA VAL A 47 6.14 -14.19 -24.89
C VAL A 47 6.75 -15.25 -25.80
N LEU A 48 6.76 -16.52 -25.39
CA LEU A 48 7.31 -17.61 -26.21
C LEU A 48 6.56 -17.77 -27.54
N LYS A 49 5.22 -17.72 -27.51
CA LYS A 49 4.38 -17.76 -28.72
C LYS A 49 4.67 -16.59 -29.66
N LYS A 50 4.83 -15.38 -29.10
CA LYS A 50 5.16 -14.19 -29.88
C LYS A 50 6.52 -14.30 -30.58
N ASN A 51 7.46 -15.02 -29.98
CA ASN A 51 8.79 -15.25 -30.54
C ASN A 51 8.85 -16.39 -31.57
N GLY A 52 7.71 -17.03 -31.90
CA GLY A 52 7.67 -18.11 -32.87
C GLY A 52 8.30 -19.41 -32.37
N GLU A 53 8.38 -19.60 -31.05
CA GLU A 53 8.94 -20.83 -30.48
C GLU A 53 8.04 -22.03 -30.79
N GLU A 54 8.63 -23.07 -31.37
CA GLU A 54 7.97 -24.35 -31.55
C GLU A 54 7.77 -25.01 -30.19
N ASN A 55 6.52 -25.39 -29.91
CA ASN A 55 6.10 -26.06 -28.68
C ASN A 55 6.53 -25.34 -27.37
N PRO A 56 5.94 -24.17 -27.09
CA PRO A 56 6.31 -23.34 -25.93
C PRO A 56 6.02 -24.00 -24.59
N GLU A 57 5.13 -25.00 -24.53
CA GLU A 57 4.78 -25.71 -23.30
C GLU A 57 5.89 -26.65 -22.81
N ASP A 58 6.71 -27.16 -23.73
CA ASP A 58 7.84 -28.02 -23.39
C ASP A 58 9.08 -27.28 -22.90
N LYS A 59 9.05 -25.93 -22.92
CA LYS A 59 10.18 -25.13 -22.48
C LYS A 59 10.42 -25.33 -20.97
N PRO A 60 11.69 -25.48 -20.53
CA PRO A 60 12.02 -25.68 -19.12
C PRO A 60 11.49 -24.60 -18.19
N SER A 61 11.39 -23.35 -18.67
CA SER A 61 10.81 -22.23 -17.92
C SER A 61 9.33 -22.45 -17.60
N ILE A 62 8.55 -23.00 -18.52
CA ILE A 62 7.12 -23.30 -18.31
C ILE A 62 6.96 -24.49 -17.36
N ARG A 63 7.75 -25.55 -17.53
CA ARG A 63 7.73 -26.72 -16.64
C ARG A 63 8.03 -26.38 -15.18
N ARG A 64 8.88 -25.38 -14.93
CA ARG A 64 9.12 -24.87 -13.57
C ARG A 64 7.86 -24.26 -12.94
N PHE A 65 7.11 -23.46 -13.71
CA PHE A 65 5.82 -22.93 -13.24
C PHE A 65 4.81 -24.05 -13.00
N ASP A 66 4.73 -25.04 -13.90
CA ASP A 66 3.81 -26.18 -13.73
C ASP A 66 4.12 -26.97 -12.45
N THR A 67 5.41 -27.19 -12.16
CA THR A 67 5.86 -27.86 -10.93
C THR A 67 5.48 -27.06 -9.69
N ALA A 68 5.69 -25.74 -9.71
CA ALA A 68 5.33 -24.85 -8.60
C ALA A 68 3.82 -24.80 -8.37
N ILE A 69 3.02 -24.68 -9.44
CA ILE A 69 1.55 -24.69 -9.39
C ILE A 69 1.04 -26.02 -8.84
N ALA A 70 1.57 -27.15 -9.32
CA ALA A 70 1.19 -28.47 -8.84
C ALA A 70 1.52 -28.66 -7.35
N SER A 71 2.69 -28.18 -6.92
CA SER A 71 3.10 -28.21 -5.50
C SER A 71 2.15 -27.38 -4.63
N LEU A 72 1.79 -26.16 -5.05
CA LEU A 72 0.85 -25.31 -4.33
C LEU A 72 -0.56 -25.92 -4.24
N LYS A 73 -1.06 -26.49 -5.34
CA LYS A 73 -2.38 -27.18 -5.36
C LYS A 73 -2.38 -28.38 -4.41
N SER A 74 -1.36 -29.23 -4.50
CA SER A 74 -1.20 -30.39 -3.62
C SER A 74 -1.14 -29.99 -2.15
N ARG A 75 -0.42 -28.92 -1.83
CA ARG A 75 -0.32 -28.38 -0.47
C ARG A 75 -1.62 -27.80 0.06
N MET A 76 -2.43 -27.19 -0.80
CA MET A 76 -3.77 -26.72 -0.42
C MET A 76 -4.74 -27.88 -0.19
N GLU A 77 -4.66 -28.94 -0.99
CA GLU A 77 -5.51 -30.13 -0.88
C GLU A 77 -5.16 -30.98 0.34
N ASN A 78 -3.86 -31.18 0.59
CA ASN A 78 -3.33 -31.99 1.68
C ASN A 78 -3.01 -31.18 2.94
N PHE A 79 -3.60 -29.99 3.07
CA PHE A 79 -3.33 -29.11 4.21
C PHE A 79 -3.72 -29.78 5.53
N THR A 80 -2.77 -29.89 6.45
CA THR A 80 -2.98 -30.32 7.83
C THR A 80 -2.49 -29.26 8.82
N GLU A 81 -2.99 -29.30 10.05
CA GLU A 81 -2.55 -28.36 11.10
C GLU A 81 -1.14 -28.64 11.60
N ASP A 82 -0.60 -29.82 11.29
CA ASP A 82 0.76 -30.24 11.58
C ASP A 82 1.77 -29.91 10.48
N ASP A 83 1.32 -29.31 9.37
CA ASP A 83 2.19 -28.85 8.29
C ASP A 83 3.22 -27.83 8.83
N ASP A 84 4.50 -28.14 8.65
CA ASP A 84 5.61 -27.35 9.20
C ASP A 84 5.57 -25.89 8.71
N ASP A 85 5.09 -25.66 7.49
CA ASP A 85 4.98 -24.31 6.97
C ASP A 85 3.76 -23.57 7.52
N PHE A 86 2.68 -24.28 7.85
CA PHE A 86 1.58 -23.70 8.62
C PHE A 86 2.02 -23.34 10.04
N ARG A 87 2.80 -24.21 10.70
CA ARG A 87 3.40 -23.93 12.01
C ARG A 87 4.34 -22.73 11.95
N ALA A 88 5.17 -22.63 10.91
CA ALA A 88 6.00 -21.46 10.67
C ALA A 88 5.18 -20.18 10.43
N PHE A 89 4.08 -20.28 9.68
CA PHE A 89 3.14 -19.18 9.49
C PHE A 89 2.47 -18.75 10.79
N GLN A 90 1.98 -19.69 11.60
CA GLN A 90 1.38 -19.43 12.91
C GLN A 90 2.40 -18.82 13.88
N ALA A 91 3.62 -19.36 13.95
CA ALA A 91 4.70 -18.82 14.77
C ALA A 91 5.02 -17.37 14.37
N GLY A 92 5.02 -17.05 13.07
CA GLY A 92 5.18 -15.68 12.59
C GLY A 92 4.03 -14.73 12.95
N GLN A 93 2.80 -15.24 13.12
CA GLN A 93 1.65 -14.44 13.58
C GLN A 93 1.63 -14.30 15.11
N GLN A 94 2.00 -15.35 15.86
CA GLN A 94 2.04 -15.35 17.33
C GLN A 94 3.27 -14.61 17.89
N ALA A 95 4.38 -14.59 17.15
CA ALA A 95 5.55 -13.75 17.45
C ALA A 95 5.30 -12.25 17.22
N ARG A 96 4.08 -11.86 16.82
CA ARG A 96 3.57 -10.51 17.03
C ARG A 96 2.85 -10.51 18.38
N PRO A 97 3.52 -10.21 19.52
CA PRO A 97 2.77 -9.66 20.64
C PRO A 97 1.99 -8.45 20.12
N ALA A 98 0.96 -7.99 20.85
CA ALA A 98 0.44 -6.64 20.71
C ALA A 98 1.60 -5.66 20.99
N ALA A 99 2.45 -5.49 19.99
CA ALA A 99 3.74 -4.88 20.17
C ALA A 99 3.45 -3.38 20.27
N PRO A 100 3.97 -2.68 21.30
CA PRO A 100 4.24 -1.26 21.10
C PRO A 100 5.08 -1.13 19.83
N ILE A 101 5.01 0.02 19.16
CA ILE A 101 5.77 0.32 17.94
C ILE A 101 7.26 -0.04 18.15
N VAL A 102 7.66 -1.27 17.85
CA VAL A 102 9.05 -1.72 17.89
C VAL A 102 9.55 -1.54 16.47
N SER A 103 10.31 -0.47 16.27
CA SER A 103 11.11 -0.27 15.09
C SER A 103 11.93 -1.53 14.83
N ASN A 104 11.68 -2.22 13.71
CA ASN A 104 12.68 -3.12 13.15
C ASN A 104 13.88 -2.24 12.79
N LYS A 105 14.84 -2.11 13.72
CA LYS A 105 16.17 -1.61 13.39
C LYS A 105 16.80 -2.67 12.49
N PRO A 106 17.10 -2.35 11.21
CA PRO A 106 17.86 -3.27 10.38
C PRO A 106 19.17 -3.61 11.11
N ALA A 107 19.70 -4.81 10.89
CA ALA A 107 21.01 -5.22 11.40
C ALA A 107 21.98 -4.04 11.26
N TYR A 108 22.55 -3.60 12.39
CA TYR A 108 23.37 -2.39 12.51
C TYR A 108 24.61 -2.58 11.63
N ARG A 109 24.50 -2.30 10.33
CA ARG A 109 25.66 -1.98 9.51
C ARG A 109 26.22 -0.76 10.19
N GLU A 110 27.44 -0.85 10.74
CA GLU A 110 28.06 0.29 11.40
C GLU A 110 27.85 1.51 10.51
N PRO A 111 27.10 2.52 10.99
CA PRO A 111 26.79 3.64 10.15
C PRO A 111 28.12 4.26 9.74
N ASP A 112 28.37 4.27 8.45
CA ASP A 112 29.40 5.11 7.89
C ASP A 112 29.09 6.51 8.42
N ARG A 113 29.95 7.03 9.31
CA ARG A 113 29.70 8.31 10.01
C ARG A 113 29.43 9.44 9.01
N TRP A 114 29.94 9.31 7.78
CA TRP A 114 29.65 10.22 6.68
C TRP A 114 28.24 10.07 6.10
N ALA A 115 27.69 8.85 6.06
CA ALA A 115 26.32 8.60 5.61
C ALA A 115 25.28 9.16 6.59
N ASP A 116 25.48 8.98 7.90
CA ASP A 116 24.57 9.48 8.94
C ASP A 116 24.60 11.00 9.03
N ALA A 117 25.78 11.62 9.06
CA ALA A 117 25.90 13.08 9.05
C ALA A 117 25.28 13.69 7.77
N LYS A 118 25.40 13.01 6.63
CA LYS A 118 24.76 13.42 5.38
C LYS A 118 23.24 13.29 5.46
N ALA A 119 22.72 12.23 6.05
CA ALA A 119 21.29 12.03 6.26
C ALA A 119 20.70 13.08 7.23
N GLU A 120 21.38 13.35 8.34
CA GLU A 120 20.98 14.38 9.31
C GLU A 120 20.96 15.77 8.67
N ASN A 121 22.01 16.13 7.92
CA ASN A 121 22.06 17.40 7.21
C ASN A 121 20.99 17.51 6.11
N ALA A 122 20.69 16.41 5.41
CA ALA A 122 19.59 16.38 4.46
C ALA A 122 18.24 16.60 5.17
N MET A 123 17.98 15.90 6.28
CA MET A 123 16.76 16.08 7.07
C MET A 123 16.61 17.51 7.60
N LYS A 124 17.68 18.11 8.14
CA LYS A 124 17.69 19.52 8.57
C LYS A 124 17.37 20.48 7.43
N ARG A 125 17.88 20.21 6.22
CA ARG A 125 17.60 21.02 5.03
C ARG A 125 16.13 20.91 4.62
N GLU A 126 15.58 19.70 4.54
CA GLU A 126 14.17 19.48 4.21
C GLU A 126 13.25 20.10 5.27
N TRP A 127 13.59 19.98 6.56
CA TRP A 127 12.85 20.62 7.64
C TRP A 127 12.83 22.14 7.53
N ARG A 128 13.99 22.79 7.30
CA ARG A 128 14.06 24.25 7.08
C ARG A 128 13.30 24.67 5.82
N TRP A 129 13.28 23.83 4.79
CA TRP A 129 12.50 24.10 3.58
C TRP A 129 11.00 24.01 3.84
N LEU A 130 10.54 22.99 4.58
CA LEU A 130 9.16 22.86 5.04
C LEU A 130 8.74 24.08 5.86
N GLN A 131 9.52 24.49 6.87
CA GLN A 131 9.18 25.66 7.71
C GLN A 131 9.01 26.95 6.90
N ARG A 132 9.95 27.24 5.98
CA ARG A 132 9.86 28.42 5.10
C ARG A 132 8.68 28.33 4.14
N THR A 133 8.39 27.12 3.65
CA THR A 133 7.30 26.90 2.70
C THR A 133 5.95 26.98 3.37
N ASP A 134 5.80 26.44 4.58
CA ASP A 134 4.57 26.51 5.38
C ASP A 134 4.16 27.97 5.60
N ALA A 135 5.10 28.84 6.00
CA ALA A 135 4.86 30.27 6.15
C ALA A 135 4.34 30.96 4.87
N THR A 136 4.53 30.34 3.70
CA THR A 136 4.07 30.86 2.40
C THR A 136 2.77 30.22 1.89
N VAL A 137 2.15 29.33 2.67
CA VAL A 137 0.89 28.68 2.30
C VAL A 137 -0.22 29.73 2.24
N PRO A 138 -0.92 29.87 1.10
CA PRO A 138 -2.03 30.81 0.97
C PRO A 138 -3.12 30.61 2.04
N GLY A 139 -3.67 31.72 2.56
CA GLY A 139 -4.68 31.68 3.62
C GLY A 139 -5.92 30.86 3.28
N TYR A 140 -6.35 30.87 2.01
CA TYR A 140 -7.49 30.06 1.56
C TYR A 140 -7.22 28.54 1.65
N ILE A 141 -5.96 28.09 1.45
CA ILE A 141 -5.61 26.67 1.61
C ILE A 141 -5.78 26.30 3.08
N ARG A 142 -5.20 27.09 4.00
CA ARG A 142 -5.32 26.86 5.45
C ARG A 142 -6.79 26.82 5.91
N SER A 143 -7.60 27.76 5.42
CA SER A 143 -9.03 27.81 5.73
C SER A 143 -9.78 26.59 5.19
N ASN A 144 -9.50 26.16 3.95
CA ASN A 144 -10.16 25.01 3.36
C ASN A 144 -9.79 23.70 4.07
N LEU A 145 -8.53 23.52 4.47
CA LEU A 145 -8.07 22.31 5.14
C LEU A 145 -8.78 22.04 6.47
N GLN A 146 -9.25 23.09 7.17
CA GLN A 146 -10.03 22.92 8.40
C GLN A 146 -11.36 22.19 8.17
N GLY A 147 -12.00 22.41 7.01
CA GLY A 147 -13.28 21.79 6.65
C GLY A 147 -13.16 20.59 5.71
N MET A 148 -11.96 20.22 5.27
CA MET A 148 -11.75 19.12 4.33
C MET A 148 -11.50 17.80 5.06
N PRO A 149 -11.94 16.66 4.50
CA PRO A 149 -11.61 15.33 5.01
C PRO A 149 -10.15 14.98 4.77
N ASN A 150 -9.57 14.11 5.60
CA ASN A 150 -8.15 13.73 5.57
C ASN A 150 -7.71 13.00 4.28
N ASN A 151 -8.64 12.38 3.55
CA ASN A 151 -8.39 11.84 2.21
C ASN A 151 -8.51 12.89 1.09
N LYS A 152 -8.59 14.19 1.43
CA LYS A 152 -8.55 15.30 0.50
C LYS A 152 -7.55 16.35 0.96
N GLY A 153 -6.93 17.06 0.02
CA GLY A 153 -5.89 18.01 0.38
C GLY A 153 -5.40 18.88 -0.75
N TYR A 154 -4.32 19.63 -0.49
CA TYR A 154 -3.65 20.47 -1.48
C TYR A 154 -2.19 20.07 -1.62
N ILE A 155 -1.65 20.23 -2.83
CA ILE A 155 -0.22 20.24 -3.08
C ILE A 155 0.19 21.71 -3.23
N TRP A 156 1.06 22.17 -2.33
CA TRP A 156 1.64 23.51 -2.42
C TRP A 156 3.16 23.42 -2.37
N LYS A 157 3.82 23.86 -3.45
CA LYS A 157 5.28 23.78 -3.61
C LYS A 157 5.81 22.39 -3.28
N ARG A 158 5.18 21.32 -3.81
CA ARG A 158 5.53 19.90 -3.59
C ARG A 158 5.26 19.35 -2.18
N ILE A 159 4.65 20.11 -1.29
CA ILE A 159 4.26 19.65 0.05
C ILE A 159 2.78 19.29 0.03
N TRP A 160 2.44 18.13 0.58
CA TRP A 160 1.08 17.65 0.68
C TRP A 160 0.47 18.10 2.00
N TYR A 161 -0.65 18.81 1.91
CA TYR A 161 -1.43 19.25 3.06
C TYR A 161 -2.77 18.55 3.03
N PHE A 162 -3.14 17.86 4.11
CA PHE A 162 -4.37 17.09 4.21
C PHE A 162 -5.40 17.79 5.09
N GLY A 163 -6.67 17.53 4.80
CA GLY A 163 -7.78 18.02 5.60
C GLY A 163 -7.78 17.48 7.04
N LEU A 164 -8.37 18.25 7.96
CA LEU A 164 -8.43 17.90 9.38
C LEU A 164 -9.69 17.13 9.78
N GLN A 165 -10.68 17.03 8.88
CA GLN A 165 -11.90 16.27 9.13
C GLN A 165 -11.65 14.76 8.92
N PRO A 166 -12.48 13.88 9.51
CA PRO A 166 -12.44 12.45 9.21
C PRO A 166 -12.51 12.17 7.71
N PRO A 167 -11.86 11.09 7.22
CA PRO A 167 -11.87 10.75 5.80
C PRO A 167 -13.29 10.48 5.31
N GLU A 168 -13.61 10.98 4.12
CA GLU A 168 -14.87 10.69 3.44
C GLU A 168 -14.86 9.27 2.90
N GLN A 169 -15.99 8.56 3.01
CA GLN A 169 -16.13 7.22 2.43
C GLN A 169 -16.48 7.32 0.94
N PRO A 170 -15.88 6.48 0.07
CA PRO A 170 -14.89 5.45 0.37
C PRO A 170 -13.49 6.03 0.64
N VAL A 171 -12.80 5.48 1.65
CA VAL A 171 -11.47 5.94 2.11
C VAL A 171 -10.37 5.67 1.07
N GLU A 172 -10.65 4.83 0.08
CA GLU A 172 -9.67 4.30 -0.86
C GLU A 172 -9.08 5.32 -1.83
N THR A 173 -9.76 6.46 -2.03
CA THR A 173 -9.29 7.49 -2.98
C THR A 173 -8.79 8.72 -2.26
N LEU A 174 -7.51 9.04 -2.45
CA LEU A 174 -6.88 10.28 -2.01
C LEU A 174 -6.97 11.31 -3.14
N THR A 175 -7.59 12.46 -2.87
CA THR A 175 -7.71 13.55 -3.86
C THR A 175 -6.90 14.78 -3.44
N LEU A 176 -5.91 15.18 -4.23
CA LEU A 176 -5.11 16.37 -3.97
C LEU A 176 -5.26 17.43 -5.06
N PHE A 177 -5.37 18.68 -4.64
CA PHE A 177 -5.52 19.84 -5.53
C PHE A 177 -4.20 20.62 -5.64
N GLU A 178 -3.68 20.78 -6.85
CA GLU A 178 -2.49 21.59 -7.13
C GLU A 178 -2.84 22.76 -8.06
N ARG A 179 -2.61 23.99 -7.61
CA ARG A 179 -2.80 25.16 -8.47
C ARG A 179 -1.51 25.42 -9.24
N ASN A 180 -1.55 25.23 -10.56
CA ASN A 180 -0.43 25.50 -11.45
C ASN A 180 -0.76 26.72 -12.33
N HIS A 181 -0.22 27.89 -11.98
CA HIS A 181 -0.53 29.16 -12.66
C HIS A 181 -2.06 29.37 -12.83
N GLN A 182 -2.57 29.16 -14.05
CA GLN A 182 -3.97 29.33 -14.41
C GLN A 182 -4.81 28.06 -14.30
N THR A 183 -4.19 26.87 -14.25
CA THR A 183 -4.89 25.59 -14.22
C THR A 183 -4.94 24.99 -12.81
N LEU A 184 -6.04 24.31 -12.51
CA LEU A 184 -6.16 23.47 -11.32
C LEU A 184 -5.92 22.02 -11.72
N CYS A 185 -4.85 21.44 -11.22
CA CYS A 185 -4.57 20.02 -11.34
C CYS A 185 -5.25 19.28 -10.18
N ILE A 186 -5.88 18.16 -10.47
CA ILE A 186 -6.56 17.30 -9.50
C ILE A 186 -5.93 15.91 -9.61
N HIS A 187 -5.28 15.48 -8.54
CA HIS A 187 -4.58 14.22 -8.44
C HIS A 187 -5.47 13.26 -7.68
N GLU A 188 -5.90 12.17 -8.32
CA GLU A 188 -6.66 11.10 -7.68
C GLU A 188 -5.74 9.87 -7.58
N TYR A 189 -5.41 9.49 -6.35
CA TYR A 189 -4.63 8.30 -6.03
C TYR A 189 -5.56 7.23 -5.48
N ASN A 190 -5.50 6.04 -6.06
CA ASN A 190 -6.23 4.85 -5.63
C ASN A 190 -5.25 3.66 -5.65
N PRO A 191 -5.47 2.58 -4.87
CA PRO A 191 -4.67 1.36 -4.98
C PRO A 191 -4.51 0.81 -6.40
N HIS A 192 -5.48 1.03 -7.28
CA HIS A 192 -5.49 0.50 -8.65
C HIS A 192 -5.01 1.49 -9.71
N PHE A 193 -5.01 2.80 -9.41
CA PHE A 193 -4.68 3.80 -10.42
C PHE A 193 -4.19 5.13 -9.83
N TYR A 194 -3.52 5.88 -10.68
CA TYR A 194 -3.28 7.30 -10.53
C TYR A 194 -3.88 8.06 -11.71
N ARG A 195 -4.75 9.02 -11.43
CA ARG A 195 -5.35 9.90 -12.44
C ARG A 195 -5.00 11.36 -12.17
N LEU A 196 -4.62 12.07 -13.23
CA LEU A 196 -4.39 13.50 -13.22
C LEU A 196 -5.43 14.17 -14.10
N TYR A 197 -6.22 15.05 -13.50
CA TYR A 197 -7.14 15.91 -14.23
C TYR A 197 -6.65 17.35 -14.21
N GLU A 198 -6.95 18.07 -15.28
CA GLU A 198 -6.79 19.53 -15.35
C GLU A 198 -8.15 20.20 -15.45
N LYS A 199 -8.30 21.32 -14.76
CA LYS A 199 -9.47 22.18 -14.82
C LYS A 199 -9.01 23.61 -15.06
N ALA A 200 -9.31 24.14 -16.24
CA ALA A 200 -8.89 25.49 -16.65
C ALA A 200 -9.55 26.59 -15.80
N ASP A 201 -10.81 26.40 -15.43
CA ASP A 201 -11.55 27.36 -14.60
C ASP A 201 -12.68 26.65 -13.85
N ARG A 202 -13.25 27.29 -12.82
CA ARG A 202 -14.31 26.75 -11.96
C ARG A 202 -15.51 26.22 -12.76
N ASN A 203 -15.85 26.85 -13.88
CA ASN A 203 -17.01 26.53 -14.71
C ASN A 203 -16.71 25.57 -15.87
N LYS A 204 -15.43 25.24 -16.11
CA LYS A 204 -15.06 24.30 -17.17
C LYS A 204 -15.05 22.86 -16.63
N PRO A 205 -15.40 21.86 -17.45
CA PRO A 205 -15.30 20.46 -17.02
C PRO A 205 -13.84 20.09 -16.74
N LYS A 206 -13.62 19.11 -15.85
CA LYS A 206 -12.30 18.52 -15.63
C LYS A 206 -11.92 17.66 -16.85
N ARG A 207 -10.70 17.80 -17.36
CA ARG A 207 -10.15 17.01 -18.48
C ARG A 207 -9.14 16.01 -17.91
N LEU A 208 -9.27 14.73 -18.23
CA LEU A 208 -8.26 13.72 -17.89
C LEU A 208 -7.01 13.96 -18.75
N VAL A 209 -5.86 14.09 -18.11
CA VAL A 209 -4.56 14.34 -18.75
C VAL A 209 -3.66 13.12 -18.71
N ARG A 210 -3.69 12.39 -17.59
CA ARG A 210 -2.86 11.20 -17.40
C ARG A 210 -3.59 10.17 -16.56
N GLU A 211 -3.44 8.91 -16.95
CA GLU A 211 -3.86 7.75 -16.18
C GLU A 211 -2.71 6.73 -16.15
N ILE A 212 -2.42 6.19 -14.97
CA ILE A 212 -1.47 5.10 -14.74
C ILE A 212 -2.22 4.05 -13.95
N LEU A 213 -2.16 2.79 -14.40
CA LEU A 213 -2.71 1.65 -13.66
C LEU A 213 -1.56 0.94 -12.93
N TYR A 214 -1.81 0.49 -11.70
CA TYR A 214 -0.85 -0.26 -10.89
C TYR A 214 -1.10 -1.76 -10.97
#